data_AF-A0A8H4VDA4-F1
#
_entry.id   AF-A0A8H4VDA4-F1
#
_cell.length_a   1.000
_cell.length_b   1.000
_cell.length_c   1.000
_cell.angle_alpha   90.00
_cell.angle_beta   90.00
_cell.angle_gamma   90.00
#
_symmetry.space_group_name_H-M   'P 1'
#
loop_
_entity.id
_entity.type
_entity.pdbx_description
1 polymer ?
#
loop_
_entity_poly.entity_id
_entity_poly.type
_entity_poly.pdbx_seq_one_letter_code
_entity_poly.pdbx_strand_id
1 'polypeptide(L)'
;MDLDIPGRGTYKQHILTDKDDGQTTTITINTDGTITLSSPSGDSGTVSDSTPSRGYRAAGPRPFWAIAHRVLTKEGLLAALHHGANAIEIDVTSHMGEGWFAEHDPIHTRLPIIDQLINGLSIADLLTAVADARRSGHNIKFVWFDIKTADLCGAAEGSCNIENLRTTARKLLEPAGVKILWGFQSTDTSARAFQVIRHGLVDNEAIAVDGLGQGLLSLDGMLAPHQVKPMFSSETSTVPVRQRVWTAGYALPGVRLGSCEYKNRRGESLFICPQIRHVLLSRDYGRVFGWTITKNHVKGANVLMEMGVDGLIYGNRMTCYNDGSDTREALGILTDWLDKNGERRYLATLEDEPW
;
A
#
# COMPACT_ATOMS: atom_id res chain seq x y z
N MET A 1 -20.00 -5.42 -46.77
CA MET A 1 -18.82 -5.31 -47.66
C MET A 1 -17.69 -4.96 -46.70
N ASP A 2 -17.06 -6.00 -46.15
CA ASP A 2 -16.18 -5.86 -44.99
C ASP A 2 -14.76 -5.56 -45.46
N LEU A 3 -14.25 -4.41 -45.04
CA LEU A 3 -12.85 -4.02 -45.21
C LEU A 3 -12.08 -4.55 -43.99
N ASP A 4 -11.26 -5.57 -44.24
CA ASP A 4 -10.42 -6.19 -43.23
C ASP A 4 -9.12 -5.38 -43.10
N ILE A 5 -8.96 -4.66 -41.98
CA ILE A 5 -7.74 -3.94 -41.62
C ILE A 5 -7.10 -4.66 -40.42
N PRO A 6 -5.93 -5.31 -40.55
CA PRO A 6 -5.34 -6.07 -39.47
C PRO A 6 -4.92 -5.15 -38.31
N GLY A 7 -5.39 -5.46 -37.09
CA GLY A 7 -4.93 -4.83 -35.85
C GLY A 7 -5.93 -3.94 -35.10
N ARG A 8 -7.18 -3.83 -35.56
CA ARG A 8 -8.30 -3.32 -34.74
C ARG A 8 -9.24 -4.47 -34.41
N GLY A 9 -9.54 -4.67 -33.13
CA GLY A 9 -10.56 -5.65 -32.71
C GLY A 9 -11.87 -5.42 -33.48
N THR A 10 -12.39 -6.46 -34.08
CA THR A 10 -13.67 -6.43 -34.81
C THR A 10 -14.81 -6.36 -33.79
N TYR A 11 -15.40 -5.18 -33.63
CA TYR A 11 -16.63 -5.05 -32.84
C TYR A 11 -17.80 -5.59 -33.67
N LYS A 12 -18.47 -6.64 -33.18
CA LYS A 12 -19.75 -7.08 -33.74
C LYS A 12 -20.86 -6.15 -33.22
N GLN A 13 -21.57 -5.49 -34.13
CA GLN A 13 -22.67 -4.58 -33.80
C GLN A 13 -24.01 -5.22 -34.17
N HIS A 14 -24.98 -5.22 -33.25
CA HIS A 14 -26.39 -5.53 -33.55
C HIS A 14 -27.04 -4.30 -34.18
N ILE A 15 -27.64 -4.43 -35.36
CA ILE A 15 -28.25 -3.31 -36.09
C ILE A 15 -29.77 -3.47 -36.01
N LEU A 16 -30.42 -2.52 -35.37
CA LEU A 16 -31.88 -2.40 -35.37
C LEU A 16 -32.32 -1.67 -36.65
N THR A 17 -33.47 -2.08 -37.19
CA THR A 17 -34.09 -1.49 -38.38
C THR A 17 -35.50 -1.02 -38.05
N ASP A 18 -36.18 -0.39 -39.00
CA ASP A 18 -37.58 0.07 -38.85
C ASP A 18 -38.55 -1.06 -38.45
N LYS A 19 -38.18 -2.33 -38.64
CA LYS A 19 -38.96 -3.50 -38.18
C LYS A 19 -38.97 -3.67 -36.66
N ASP A 20 -38.03 -3.05 -35.94
CA ASP A 20 -37.92 -3.13 -34.50
C ASP A 20 -38.66 -1.97 -33.79
N ASP A 21 -39.24 -1.02 -34.53
CA ASP A 21 -39.93 0.13 -33.93
C ASP A 21 -41.16 -0.31 -33.12
N GLY A 22 -41.21 0.13 -31.86
CA GLY A 22 -42.22 -0.29 -30.89
C GLY A 22 -42.13 -1.75 -30.43
N GLN A 23 -41.09 -2.50 -30.82
CA GLN A 23 -40.91 -3.91 -30.46
C GLN A 23 -39.86 -4.09 -29.35
N THR A 24 -39.99 -5.19 -28.60
CA THR A 24 -39.03 -5.53 -27.53
C THR A 24 -37.81 -6.24 -28.12
N THR A 25 -36.62 -5.68 -27.89
CA THR A 25 -35.36 -6.39 -28.09
C THR A 25 -35.00 -7.15 -26.82
N THR A 26 -34.78 -8.46 -26.94
CA THR A 26 -34.37 -9.31 -25.81
C THR A 26 -32.86 -9.42 -25.75
N ILE A 27 -32.28 -9.19 -24.57
CA ILE A 27 -30.87 -9.41 -24.30
C ILE A 27 -30.76 -10.60 -23.33
N THR A 28 -30.18 -11.70 -23.80
CA THR A 28 -29.91 -12.89 -22.99
C THR A 28 -28.42 -12.97 -22.68
N ILE A 29 -28.08 -13.03 -21.39
CA ILE A 29 -26.72 -13.34 -20.92
C ILE A 29 -26.71 -14.80 -20.49
N ASN A 30 -26.12 -15.65 -21.31
CA ASN A 30 -26.07 -17.09 -21.04
C ASN A 30 -24.96 -17.41 -20.02
N THR A 31 -25.11 -18.54 -19.33
CA THR A 31 -24.13 -19.01 -18.33
C THR A 31 -22.79 -19.42 -18.94
N ASP A 32 -22.73 -19.62 -20.26
CA ASP A 32 -21.52 -19.91 -21.03
C ASP A 32 -20.76 -18.63 -21.47
N GLY A 33 -21.20 -17.45 -21.03
CA GLY A 33 -20.56 -16.17 -21.34
C GLY A 33 -20.94 -15.59 -22.70
N THR A 34 -21.86 -16.23 -23.44
CA THR A 34 -22.43 -15.65 -24.66
C THR A 34 -23.51 -14.61 -24.32
N ILE A 35 -23.47 -13.49 -25.05
CA ILE A 35 -24.52 -12.48 -25.04
C ILE A 35 -25.24 -12.56 -26.37
N THR A 36 -26.54 -12.81 -26.33
CA THR A 36 -27.40 -12.85 -27.51
C THR A 36 -28.36 -11.66 -27.48
N LEU A 37 -28.41 -10.92 -28.57
CA LEU A 37 -29.42 -9.89 -28.82
C LEU A 37 -30.39 -10.42 -29.86
N SER A 38 -31.67 -10.44 -29.52
CA SER A 38 -32.75 -10.92 -30.38
C SER A 38 -33.78 -9.83 -30.60
N SER A 39 -34.02 -9.50 -31.86
CA SER A 39 -35.06 -8.55 -32.28
C SER A 39 -35.76 -9.02 -33.57
N PRO A 40 -36.89 -8.45 -33.98
CA PRO A 40 -37.53 -8.75 -35.27
C PRO A 40 -36.60 -8.63 -36.49
N SER A 41 -35.58 -7.77 -36.44
CA SER A 41 -34.57 -7.64 -37.49
C SER A 41 -33.51 -8.75 -37.51
N GLY A 42 -33.47 -9.61 -36.49
CA GLY A 42 -32.62 -10.80 -36.44
C GLY A 42 -31.98 -11.04 -35.08
N ASP A 43 -31.15 -12.08 -35.03
CA ASP A 43 -30.35 -12.43 -33.86
C ASP A 43 -28.87 -12.11 -34.13
N SER A 44 -28.20 -11.49 -33.14
CA SER A 44 -26.75 -11.44 -33.12
C SER A 44 -26.22 -12.00 -31.80
N GLY A 45 -25.07 -12.66 -31.90
CA GLY A 45 -24.37 -13.23 -30.76
C GLY A 45 -22.93 -12.75 -30.73
N THR A 46 -22.47 -12.35 -29.55
CA THR A 46 -21.04 -12.23 -29.26
C THR A 46 -20.70 -13.13 -28.09
N VAL A 47 -19.53 -13.75 -28.15
CA VAL A 47 -18.89 -14.23 -26.93
C VAL A 47 -18.38 -12.97 -26.25
N SER A 48 -18.68 -12.78 -24.97
CA SER A 48 -18.02 -11.74 -24.20
C SER A 48 -16.56 -12.15 -24.01
N ASP A 49 -15.69 -11.83 -24.96
CA ASP A 49 -14.24 -11.92 -24.76
C ASP A 49 -13.70 -10.74 -23.91
N SER A 50 -14.61 -9.99 -23.27
CA SER A 50 -14.32 -8.94 -22.29
C SER A 50 -14.92 -9.19 -20.91
N THR A 51 -15.49 -10.37 -20.66
CA THR A 51 -15.75 -10.85 -19.31
C THR A 51 -15.06 -12.21 -19.16
N PRO A 52 -13.85 -12.27 -18.55
CA PRO A 52 -13.30 -13.55 -18.15
C PRO A 52 -14.18 -14.13 -17.04
N SER A 53 -15.26 -14.81 -17.43
CA SER A 53 -15.81 -15.92 -16.65
C SER A 53 -14.96 -17.15 -16.93
N ARG A 54 -13.65 -17.04 -16.64
CA ARG A 54 -12.97 -18.19 -16.06
C ARG A 54 -13.85 -18.54 -14.88
N GLY A 55 -14.41 -19.75 -14.86
CA GLY A 55 -14.92 -20.31 -13.63
C GLY A 55 -13.90 -19.93 -12.55
N TYR A 56 -14.36 -19.23 -11.52
CA TYR A 56 -13.54 -18.96 -10.35
C TYR A 56 -13.18 -20.34 -9.78
N ARG A 57 -12.13 -20.97 -10.31
CA ARG A 57 -11.10 -21.47 -9.43
C ARG A 57 -10.76 -20.22 -8.63
N ALA A 58 -11.28 -20.14 -7.42
CA ALA A 58 -10.83 -19.15 -6.46
C ALA A 58 -9.32 -19.11 -6.64
N ALA A 59 -8.78 -17.96 -7.07
CA ALA A 59 -7.36 -17.74 -6.92
C ALA A 59 -7.08 -18.17 -5.48
N GLY A 60 -6.08 -19.05 -5.30
CA GLY A 60 -5.76 -19.57 -3.97
C GLY A 60 -5.66 -18.42 -2.96
N PRO A 61 -5.65 -18.73 -1.66
CA PRO A 61 -5.59 -17.69 -0.65
C PRO A 61 -4.42 -16.74 -0.97
N ARG A 62 -4.57 -15.45 -0.67
CA ARG A 62 -3.53 -14.45 -0.99
C ARG A 62 -2.67 -14.13 0.25
N PRO A 63 -1.38 -13.84 0.08
CA PRO A 63 -0.53 -13.43 1.19
C PRO A 63 -1.01 -12.11 1.82
N PHE A 64 -0.79 -11.98 3.12
CA PHE A 64 -1.08 -10.79 3.92
C PHE A 64 0.15 -10.35 4.71
N TRP A 65 0.47 -9.06 4.64
CA TRP A 65 1.63 -8.47 5.30
C TRP A 65 1.24 -7.87 6.66
N ALA A 66 1.74 -8.47 7.74
CA ALA A 66 1.66 -7.93 9.09
C ALA A 66 2.93 -7.10 9.36
N ILE A 67 2.79 -5.79 9.22
CA ILE A 67 3.91 -4.84 9.22
C ILE A 67 4.06 -4.25 10.62
N ALA A 68 5.17 -4.52 11.32
CA ALA A 68 5.39 -3.95 12.65
C ALA A 68 5.65 -2.44 12.56
N HIS A 69 4.89 -1.65 13.31
CA HIS A 69 4.96 -0.19 13.34
C HIS A 69 6.16 0.35 14.13
N ARG A 70 6.82 1.39 13.62
CA ARG A 70 7.79 2.21 14.32
C ARG A 70 8.91 1.38 14.96
N VAL A 71 9.54 0.54 14.15
CA VAL A 71 10.66 -0.32 14.56
C VAL A 71 11.96 0.48 14.49
N LEU A 72 12.31 1.15 15.59
CA LEU A 72 13.45 2.09 15.61
C LEU A 72 14.71 1.57 16.32
N THR A 73 14.61 0.43 17.01
CA THR A 73 15.72 -0.17 17.77
C THR A 73 15.90 -1.64 17.42
N LYS A 74 17.07 -2.19 17.78
CA LYS A 74 17.35 -3.62 17.61
C LYS A 74 16.43 -4.49 18.46
N GLU A 75 16.12 -4.06 19.68
CA GLU A 75 15.21 -4.76 20.59
C GLU A 75 13.80 -4.78 20.03
N GLY A 76 13.33 -3.66 19.47
CA GLY A 76 12.04 -3.57 18.78
C GLY A 76 11.97 -4.49 17.57
N LEU A 77 13.05 -4.57 16.78
CA LEU A 77 13.16 -5.50 15.65
C LEU A 77 13.05 -6.95 16.12
N LEU A 78 13.84 -7.36 17.11
CA LEU A 78 13.83 -8.73 17.61
C LEU A 78 12.46 -9.09 18.20
N ALA A 79 11.82 -8.17 18.92
CA ALA A 79 10.47 -8.36 19.42
C ALA A 79 9.46 -8.54 18.28
N ALA A 80 9.48 -7.67 17.27
CA ALA A 80 8.58 -7.75 16.11
C ALA A 80 8.71 -9.09 15.38
N LEU A 81 9.94 -9.54 15.13
CA LEU A 81 10.22 -10.81 14.47
C LEU A 81 9.81 -12.01 15.34
N HIS A 82 10.06 -11.96 16.64
CA HIS A 82 9.64 -13.00 17.59
C HIS A 82 8.10 -13.10 17.67
N HIS A 83 7.39 -11.98 17.56
CA HIS A 83 5.92 -11.98 17.56
C HIS A 83 5.35 -12.56 16.25
N GLY A 84 6.09 -12.48 15.14
CA GLY A 84 5.67 -13.00 13.84
C GLY A 84 5.42 -11.93 12.78
N ALA A 85 5.94 -10.70 12.96
CA ALA A 85 5.95 -9.72 11.89
C ALA A 85 6.68 -10.27 10.66
N ASN A 86 6.10 -10.08 9.48
CA ASN A 86 6.72 -10.49 8.20
C ASN A 86 7.25 -9.33 7.36
N ALA A 87 7.06 -8.12 7.87
CA ALA A 87 7.66 -6.88 7.41
C ALA A 87 7.72 -5.88 8.57
N ILE A 88 8.51 -4.83 8.43
CA ILE A 88 8.63 -3.75 9.42
C ILE A 88 8.53 -2.39 8.74
N GLU A 89 8.01 -1.41 9.45
CA GLU A 89 8.07 0.00 9.10
C GLU A 89 9.07 0.70 10.03
N ILE A 90 9.90 1.55 9.44
CA ILE A 90 10.94 2.33 10.10
C ILE A 90 10.76 3.78 9.66
N ASP A 91 10.48 4.66 10.63
CA ASP A 91 10.57 6.08 10.39
C ASP A 91 12.02 6.48 10.18
N VAL A 92 12.32 7.19 9.09
CA VAL A 92 13.69 7.60 8.77
C VAL A 92 13.81 9.10 8.67
N THR A 93 14.76 9.62 9.44
CA THR A 93 15.10 11.04 9.50
C THR A 93 16.57 11.23 9.13
N SER A 94 16.80 12.18 8.25
CA SER A 94 18.14 12.67 7.89
C SER A 94 18.61 13.73 8.87
N HIS A 95 19.89 13.66 9.22
CA HIS A 95 20.59 14.62 10.06
C HIS A 95 21.80 15.14 9.29
N MET A 96 21.84 16.46 9.10
CA MET A 96 22.86 17.10 8.26
C MET A 96 24.27 16.84 8.80
N GLY A 97 25.14 16.27 7.97
CA GLY A 97 26.51 15.91 8.36
C GLY A 97 26.66 14.57 9.06
N GLU A 98 25.57 13.97 9.56
CA GLU A 98 25.61 12.74 10.38
C GLU A 98 25.05 11.52 9.64
N GLY A 99 24.03 11.70 8.80
CA GLY A 99 23.44 10.64 7.98
C GLY A 99 21.98 10.38 8.30
N TRP A 100 21.57 9.11 8.23
CA TRP A 100 20.17 8.70 8.40
C TRP A 100 19.99 7.87 9.68
N PHE A 101 18.92 8.17 10.41
CA PHE A 101 18.58 7.55 11.69
C PHE A 101 17.15 7.04 11.69
N ALA A 102 16.92 5.97 12.45
CA ALA A 102 15.59 5.44 12.71
C ALA A 102 14.88 6.33 13.74
N GLU A 103 14.16 7.34 13.29
CA GLU A 103 13.59 8.39 14.14
C GLU A 103 12.30 8.93 13.53
N HIS A 104 11.24 8.93 14.35
CA HIS A 104 9.91 9.37 13.95
C HIS A 104 9.70 10.89 14.12
N ASP A 105 10.29 11.50 15.14
CA ASP A 105 10.00 12.88 15.56
C ASP A 105 11.27 13.76 15.48
N PRO A 106 11.65 14.28 14.28
CA PRO A 106 12.83 15.11 14.10
C PRO A 106 12.81 16.36 15.01
N ILE A 107 14.00 16.71 15.51
CA ILE A 107 14.36 17.69 16.56
C ILE A 107 13.67 19.08 16.50
N HIS A 108 13.00 19.48 15.43
CA HIS A 108 12.30 20.78 15.35
C HIS A 108 11.04 20.91 16.23
N THR A 109 10.63 19.87 16.95
CA THR A 109 9.43 19.87 17.83
C THR A 109 9.73 19.76 19.32
N ARG A 110 10.99 19.84 19.77
CA ARG A 110 11.36 19.54 21.17
C ARG A 110 10.83 20.58 22.17
N LEU A 111 9.83 20.16 22.95
CA LEU A 111 9.72 20.57 24.35
C LEU A 111 10.79 19.81 25.18
N PRO A 112 11.51 20.48 26.08
CA PRO A 112 12.72 19.94 26.76
C PRO A 112 12.46 18.85 27.82
N ILE A 113 11.30 18.19 27.81
CA ILE A 113 10.90 17.22 28.84
C ILE A 113 10.86 15.78 28.33
N ILE A 114 10.99 15.53 27.02
CA ILE A 114 10.88 14.17 26.47
C ILE A 114 12.13 13.73 25.71
N ASP A 115 13.28 13.83 26.39
CA ASP A 115 14.57 13.24 25.96
C ASP A 115 14.53 11.69 25.94
N GLN A 116 13.41 11.09 26.36
CA GLN A 116 13.14 9.65 26.35
C GLN A 116 12.28 9.18 25.15
N LEU A 117 11.91 10.05 24.20
CA LEU A 117 11.38 9.63 22.89
C LEU A 117 12.56 9.32 21.94
N ILE A 118 13.34 8.32 22.38
CA ILE A 118 14.39 7.53 21.74
C ILE A 118 14.79 7.99 20.33
N ASN A 119 15.95 8.64 20.22
CA ASN A 119 16.75 8.59 18.98
C ASN A 119 17.01 7.11 18.69
N GLY A 120 16.50 6.56 17.58
CA GLY A 120 16.80 5.18 17.22
C GLY A 120 18.21 5.02 16.67
N LEU A 121 18.51 3.81 16.20
CA LEU A 121 19.82 3.48 15.64
C LEU A 121 20.11 4.27 14.37
N SER A 122 21.40 4.35 14.01
CA SER A 122 21.74 4.67 12.62
C SER A 122 21.03 3.66 11.69
N ILE A 123 20.60 4.11 10.52
CA ILE A 123 19.95 3.20 9.57
C ILE A 123 20.89 2.07 9.16
N ALA A 124 22.19 2.32 9.04
CA ALA A 124 23.16 1.28 8.73
C ALA A 124 23.16 0.15 9.78
N ASP A 125 23.11 0.49 11.08
CA ASP A 125 23.12 -0.51 12.16
C ASP A 125 21.81 -1.30 12.21
N LEU A 126 20.67 -0.63 12.07
CA LEU A 126 19.36 -1.29 12.08
C LEU A 126 19.19 -2.21 10.87
N LEU A 127 19.60 -1.78 9.67
CA LEU A 127 19.52 -2.61 8.47
C LEU A 127 20.51 -3.78 8.51
N THR A 128 21.66 -3.62 9.16
CA THR A 128 22.56 -4.74 9.44
C THR A 128 21.86 -5.77 10.31
N ALA A 129 21.18 -5.34 11.38
CA ALA A 129 20.42 -6.24 12.24
C ALA A 129 19.26 -6.94 11.48
N VAL A 130 18.57 -6.24 10.57
CA VAL A 130 17.55 -6.83 9.70
C VAL A 130 18.15 -7.91 8.79
N ALA A 131 19.26 -7.59 8.12
CA ALA A 131 19.95 -8.52 7.23
C ALA A 131 20.41 -9.78 7.98
N ASP A 132 20.96 -9.62 9.18
CA ASP A 132 21.41 -10.73 10.02
C ASP A 132 20.23 -11.59 10.51
N ALA A 133 19.12 -10.97 10.90
CA ALA A 133 17.91 -11.69 11.25
C ALA A 133 17.38 -12.51 10.07
N ARG A 134 17.34 -11.92 8.87
CA ARG A 134 16.92 -12.60 7.65
C ARG A 134 17.81 -13.81 7.31
N ARG A 135 19.14 -13.65 7.41
CA ARG A 135 20.12 -14.73 7.23
C ARG A 135 19.99 -15.83 8.28
N SER A 136 19.54 -15.47 9.49
CA SER A 136 19.26 -16.39 10.59
C SER A 136 17.92 -17.11 10.46
N GLY A 137 17.19 -16.91 9.35
CA GLY A 137 15.95 -17.64 9.04
C GLY A 137 14.65 -16.93 9.46
N HIS A 138 14.71 -15.68 9.94
CA HIS A 138 13.48 -14.94 10.23
C HIS A 138 12.69 -14.61 8.96
N ASN A 139 11.36 -14.70 9.05
CA ASN A 139 10.42 -14.46 7.95
C ASN A 139 10.20 -12.95 7.68
N ILE A 140 11.25 -12.18 7.41
CA ILE A 140 11.13 -10.75 7.06
C ILE A 140 11.36 -10.54 5.57
N LYS A 141 10.31 -10.18 4.82
CA LYS A 141 10.42 -10.04 3.36
C LYS A 141 10.80 -8.62 2.94
N PHE A 142 10.31 -7.59 3.62
CA PHE A 142 10.63 -6.21 3.27
C PHE A 142 10.68 -5.26 4.47
N VAL A 143 11.37 -4.14 4.25
CA VAL A 143 11.40 -2.97 5.12
C VAL A 143 10.68 -1.82 4.41
N TRP A 144 9.79 -1.15 5.13
CA TRP A 144 9.16 0.10 4.70
C TRP A 144 9.85 1.27 5.41
N PHE A 145 10.47 2.15 4.64
CA PHE A 145 10.97 3.43 5.15
C PHE A 145 9.88 4.50 5.09
N ASP A 146 9.38 4.98 6.23
CA ASP A 146 8.55 6.19 6.30
C ASP A 146 9.47 7.41 6.37
N ILE A 147 9.72 8.03 5.21
CA ILE A 147 10.74 9.06 5.06
C ILE A 147 10.20 10.41 5.54
N LYS A 148 10.75 10.92 6.64
CA LYS A 148 10.27 12.16 7.28
C LYS A 148 10.90 13.43 6.72
N THR A 149 12.15 13.35 6.25
CA THR A 149 12.96 14.52 5.86
C THR A 149 13.70 14.27 4.55
N ALA A 150 12.97 13.78 3.55
CA ALA A 150 13.50 13.28 2.28
C ALA A 150 14.45 14.24 1.56
N ASP A 151 14.15 15.55 1.60
CA ASP A 151 14.89 16.62 0.93
C ASP A 151 15.52 17.65 1.90
N LEU A 152 15.64 17.33 3.19
CA LEU A 152 16.39 18.20 4.13
C LEU A 152 17.85 18.35 3.67
N CYS A 153 18.42 17.28 3.14
CA CYS A 153 19.74 17.28 2.52
C CYS A 153 19.59 17.25 0.99
N GLY A 154 20.22 18.22 0.33
CA GLY A 154 20.28 18.31 -1.11
C GLY A 154 21.24 17.27 -1.71
N ALA A 155 21.39 17.30 -3.04
CA ALA A 155 22.22 16.33 -3.75
C ALA A 155 23.71 16.42 -3.36
N ALA A 156 24.19 17.60 -2.94
CA ALA A 156 25.59 17.83 -2.57
C ALA A 156 25.93 17.29 -1.17
N GLU A 157 24.93 17.14 -0.29
CA GLU A 157 25.09 16.69 1.10
C GLU A 157 25.11 15.16 1.19
N GLY A 158 26.18 14.55 0.65
CA GLY A 158 26.29 13.11 0.44
C GLY A 158 26.19 12.21 1.69
N SER A 159 26.29 12.76 2.90
CA SER A 159 26.09 11.97 4.13
C SER A 159 24.61 11.64 4.39
N CYS A 160 23.71 12.56 4.06
CA CYS A 160 22.31 12.53 4.49
C CYS A 160 21.30 12.72 3.35
N ASN A 161 21.76 12.77 2.09
CA ASN A 161 20.87 12.80 0.93
C ASN A 161 20.17 11.45 0.69
N ILE A 162 19.09 11.47 -0.09
CA ILE A 162 18.28 10.28 -0.39
C ILE A 162 19.08 9.19 -1.15
N GLU A 163 20.05 9.60 -1.96
CA GLU A 163 20.91 8.69 -2.71
C GLU A 163 21.76 7.83 -1.76
N ASN A 164 22.25 8.42 -0.67
CA ASN A 164 22.98 7.72 0.39
C ASN A 164 22.08 6.69 1.08
N LEU A 165 20.86 7.07 1.48
CA LEU A 165 19.90 6.15 2.10
C LEU A 165 19.63 4.95 1.18
N ARG A 166 19.33 5.21 -0.10
CA ARG A 166 19.11 4.17 -1.12
C ARG A 166 20.31 3.25 -1.27
N THR A 167 21.50 3.82 -1.41
CA THR A 167 22.73 3.04 -1.59
C THR A 167 23.01 2.16 -0.38
N THR A 168 22.85 2.70 0.83
CA THR A 168 23.03 1.98 2.09
C THR A 168 22.01 0.85 2.21
N ALA A 169 20.73 1.12 1.94
CA ALA A 169 19.67 0.11 2.01
C ALA A 169 19.91 -1.03 1.03
N ARG A 170 20.21 -0.74 -0.24
CA ARG A 170 20.51 -1.77 -1.25
C ARG A 170 21.69 -2.64 -0.82
N LYS A 171 22.79 -2.01 -0.42
CA LYS A 171 24.02 -2.69 0.00
C LYS A 171 23.77 -3.70 1.12
N LEU A 172 22.92 -3.35 2.09
CA LEU A 172 22.70 -4.17 3.29
C LEU A 172 21.56 -5.19 3.11
N LEU A 173 20.47 -4.80 2.46
CA LEU A 173 19.24 -5.60 2.40
C LEU A 173 19.16 -6.53 1.17
N GLU A 174 19.60 -6.09 -0.01
CA GLU A 174 19.49 -6.90 -1.23
C GLU A 174 20.24 -8.24 -1.13
N PRO A 175 21.49 -8.30 -0.61
CA PRO A 175 22.19 -9.58 -0.46
C PRO A 175 21.54 -10.53 0.55
N ALA A 176 20.72 -10.00 1.47
CA ALA A 176 19.94 -10.80 2.41
C ALA A 176 18.58 -11.23 1.83
N GLY A 177 18.21 -10.74 0.64
CA GLY A 177 16.89 -10.99 0.04
C GLY A 177 15.76 -10.25 0.72
N VAL A 178 16.04 -9.13 1.40
CA VAL A 178 15.04 -8.23 1.98
C VAL A 178 14.76 -7.09 0.99
N LYS A 179 13.49 -6.89 0.67
CA LYS A 179 13.03 -5.87 -0.27
C LYS A 179 12.78 -4.52 0.41
N ILE A 180 12.68 -3.45 -0.39
CA ILE A 180 12.59 -2.08 0.12
C ILE A 180 11.33 -1.39 -0.38
N LEU A 181 10.52 -0.87 0.54
CA LEU A 181 9.39 0.00 0.25
C LEU A 181 9.73 1.44 0.66
N TRP A 182 9.79 2.34 -0.31
CA TRP A 182 10.06 3.76 -0.09
C TRP A 182 8.74 4.51 0.16
N GLY A 183 8.47 4.87 1.41
CA GLY A 183 7.27 5.61 1.80
C GLY A 183 7.47 7.11 1.75
N PHE A 184 6.60 7.78 1.00
CA PHE A 184 6.54 9.23 0.90
C PHE A 184 5.16 9.73 1.28
N GLN A 185 5.12 10.95 1.83
CA GLN A 185 3.85 11.66 1.93
C GLN A 185 3.42 12.10 0.53
N SER A 186 2.11 12.22 0.35
CA SER A 186 1.56 12.68 -0.92
C SER A 186 1.97 14.09 -1.32
N THR A 187 2.31 14.93 -0.35
CA THR A 187 2.87 16.27 -0.59
C THR A 187 4.29 16.23 -1.14
N ASP A 188 4.99 15.10 -0.98
CA ASP A 188 6.39 14.96 -1.38
C ASP A 188 6.55 14.37 -2.79
N THR A 189 5.47 14.02 -3.48
CA THR A 189 5.58 13.36 -4.80
C THR A 189 6.22 14.27 -5.85
N SER A 190 6.04 15.59 -5.75
CA SER A 190 6.71 16.56 -6.61
C SER A 190 8.15 16.89 -6.16
N ALA A 191 8.57 16.43 -4.98
CA ALA A 191 9.86 16.76 -4.38
C ALA A 191 11.00 15.94 -5.00
N ARG A 192 12.23 16.45 -4.88
CA ARG A 192 13.42 15.89 -5.57
C ARG A 192 13.66 14.45 -5.13
N ALA A 193 13.59 14.16 -3.83
CA ALA A 193 13.89 12.84 -3.30
C ALA A 193 12.95 11.76 -3.87
N PHE A 194 11.65 12.08 -3.98
CA PHE A 194 10.68 11.20 -4.64
C PHE A 194 11.07 10.92 -6.09
N GLN A 195 11.43 11.97 -6.85
CA GLN A 195 11.84 11.83 -8.25
C GLN A 195 13.11 10.97 -8.40
N VAL A 196 14.08 11.12 -7.49
CA VAL A 196 15.32 10.31 -7.48
C VAL A 196 15.02 8.84 -7.24
N ILE A 197 14.17 8.51 -6.27
CA ILE A 197 13.75 7.14 -6.01
C ILE A 197 12.95 6.59 -7.19
N ARG A 198 11.96 7.34 -7.68
CA ARG A 198 11.11 6.97 -8.82
C ARG A 198 11.91 6.62 -10.06
N HIS A 199 12.87 7.45 -10.45
CA HIS A 199 13.67 7.23 -11.65
C HIS A 199 14.70 6.10 -11.50
N GLY A 200 15.15 5.83 -10.28
CA GLY A 200 16.19 4.82 -10.02
C GLY A 200 15.68 3.49 -9.50
N LEU A 201 14.36 3.28 -9.48
CA LEU A 201 13.72 2.09 -8.90
C LEU A 201 14.19 0.80 -9.59
N VAL A 202 14.46 -0.24 -8.82
CA VAL A 202 14.82 -1.59 -9.31
C VAL A 202 13.79 -2.62 -8.85
N ASP A 203 13.83 -3.85 -9.38
CA ASP A 203 12.82 -4.88 -9.09
C ASP A 203 12.69 -5.28 -7.61
N ASN A 204 13.73 -5.05 -6.80
CA ASN A 204 13.70 -5.26 -5.35
C ASN A 204 13.08 -4.11 -4.56
N GLU A 205 12.53 -3.10 -5.24
CA GLU A 205 12.03 -1.88 -4.62
C GLU A 205 10.61 -1.53 -5.09
N ALA A 206 9.86 -0.87 -4.22
CA ALA A 206 8.57 -0.27 -4.53
C ALA A 206 8.46 1.10 -3.88
N ILE A 207 7.44 1.87 -4.28
CA ILE A 207 7.15 3.20 -3.74
C ILE A 207 5.75 3.18 -3.13
N ALA A 208 5.67 3.59 -1.87
CA ALA A 208 4.44 3.87 -1.17
C ALA A 208 4.16 5.38 -1.16
N VAL A 209 2.90 5.75 -1.41
CA VAL A 209 2.41 7.11 -1.17
C VAL A 209 1.24 7.04 -0.19
N ASP A 210 1.28 7.92 0.80
CA ASP A 210 0.22 8.04 1.80
C ASP A 210 -0.91 8.98 1.36
N GLY A 211 -2.12 8.45 1.36
CA GLY A 211 -3.34 9.09 0.86
C GLY A 211 -3.88 10.22 1.74
N LEU A 212 -3.57 10.25 3.04
CA LEU A 212 -4.19 11.20 3.97
C LEU A 212 -3.46 12.54 4.12
N GLY A 213 -2.21 12.67 3.67
CA GLY A 213 -1.46 13.93 3.64
C GLY A 213 -1.20 14.54 5.03
N GLN A 214 -0.18 15.40 5.14
CA GLN A 214 0.31 15.94 6.41
C GLN A 214 -0.67 16.92 7.14
N GLY A 215 -1.78 17.31 6.50
CA GLY A 215 -2.64 18.41 6.94
C GLY A 215 -3.58 18.12 8.12
N LEU A 216 -3.37 17.07 8.91
CA LEU A 216 -4.30 16.64 9.97
C LEU A 216 -3.84 16.91 11.41
N LEU A 217 -2.67 17.52 11.60
CA LEU A 217 -2.20 18.00 12.92
C LEU A 217 -2.30 19.51 13.11
N SER A 218 -2.62 20.29 12.08
CA SER A 218 -2.87 21.71 12.28
C SER A 218 -4.33 21.90 12.73
N LEU A 219 -4.54 22.63 13.82
CA LEU A 219 -5.87 22.87 14.43
C LEU A 219 -6.79 23.75 13.55
N ASP A 220 -6.29 24.19 12.41
CA ASP A 220 -6.96 24.86 11.29
C ASP A 220 -7.06 23.95 10.02
N GLY A 221 -6.52 22.72 10.10
CA GLY A 221 -6.20 21.80 9.01
C GLY A 221 -7.34 20.96 8.48
N MET A 222 -8.07 21.53 7.52
CA MET A 222 -8.88 20.76 6.57
C MET A 222 -8.10 20.70 5.26
N LEU A 223 -7.55 19.53 4.90
CA LEU A 223 -7.29 19.25 3.50
C LEU A 223 -8.63 19.27 2.78
N ALA A 224 -8.77 20.09 1.76
CA ALA A 224 -9.96 20.04 0.94
C ALA A 224 -9.92 18.76 0.08
N PRO A 225 -11.06 18.10 -0.19
CA PRO A 225 -11.08 16.84 -0.94
C PRO A 225 -10.39 16.87 -2.32
N HIS A 226 -10.25 18.05 -2.93
CA HIS A 226 -9.53 18.26 -4.19
C HIS A 226 -8.00 18.25 -4.06
N GLN A 227 -7.47 18.33 -2.82
CA GLN A 227 -6.04 18.20 -2.53
C GLN A 227 -5.61 16.74 -2.36
N VAL A 228 -6.57 15.82 -2.19
CA VAL A 228 -6.38 14.39 -2.45
C VAL A 228 -6.29 14.24 -3.97
N LYS A 229 -5.20 14.71 -4.56
CA LYS A 229 -4.91 14.50 -5.98
C LYS A 229 -4.98 12.98 -6.23
N PRO A 230 -5.41 12.51 -7.41
CA PRO A 230 -5.13 11.13 -7.80
C PRO A 230 -3.61 11.02 -7.89
N MET A 231 -2.97 10.57 -6.81
CA MET A 231 -1.52 10.68 -6.59
C MET A 231 -0.71 9.94 -7.66
N PHE A 232 -1.37 9.13 -8.50
CA PHE A 232 -0.76 8.42 -9.60
C PHE A 232 -1.27 8.74 -11.02
N SER A 233 -2.11 9.77 -11.22
CA SER A 233 -2.62 10.05 -12.58
C SER A 233 -1.69 10.87 -13.48
N SER A 234 -0.57 11.41 -12.99
CA SER A 234 0.45 12.04 -13.84
C SER A 234 1.91 11.77 -13.43
N GLU A 235 2.26 11.92 -12.15
CA GLU A 235 3.68 11.94 -11.71
C GLU A 235 4.36 10.57 -11.63
N THR A 236 3.59 9.48 -11.60
CA THR A 236 4.06 8.11 -11.34
C THR A 236 3.56 7.08 -12.35
N SER A 237 2.93 7.56 -13.43
CA SER A 237 2.50 6.76 -14.57
C SER A 237 3.62 5.89 -15.16
N THR A 238 4.87 6.27 -14.92
CA THR A 238 6.10 5.57 -15.33
C THR A 238 6.54 4.43 -14.41
N VAL A 239 6.07 4.36 -13.16
CA VAL A 239 6.37 3.25 -12.25
C VAL A 239 5.50 2.06 -12.63
N PRO A 240 6.00 0.83 -12.78
CA PRO A 240 5.15 -0.33 -13.03
C PRO A 240 4.11 -0.53 -11.92
N VAL A 241 2.86 -0.87 -12.28
CA VAL A 241 1.76 -1.04 -11.31
C VAL A 241 2.15 -1.93 -10.13
N ARG A 242 2.89 -3.02 -10.38
CA ARG A 242 3.34 -3.94 -9.33
C ARG A 242 4.15 -3.27 -8.22
N GLN A 243 4.94 -2.25 -8.55
CA GLN A 243 5.81 -1.50 -7.62
C GLN A 243 5.14 -0.24 -7.05
N ARG A 244 3.86 -0.01 -7.34
CA ARG A 244 3.06 1.08 -6.76
C ARG A 244 2.32 0.54 -5.56
N VAL A 245 2.64 1.09 -4.40
CA VAL A 245 1.93 0.81 -3.15
C VAL A 245 1.17 2.05 -2.76
N TRP A 246 -0.08 1.87 -2.34
CA TRP A 246 -0.85 2.93 -1.74
C TRP A 246 -1.07 2.63 -0.27
N THR A 247 -1.02 3.66 0.56
CA THR A 247 -1.20 3.50 2.00
C THR A 247 -2.17 4.55 2.52
N ALA A 248 -2.96 4.19 3.54
CA ALA A 248 -3.67 5.19 4.32
C ALA A 248 -3.93 4.72 5.74
N GLY A 249 -3.90 5.70 6.64
CA GLY A 249 -4.09 5.43 8.03
C GLY A 249 -4.25 6.67 8.87
N TYR A 250 -4.52 6.46 10.15
CA TYR A 250 -4.57 7.54 11.11
C TYR A 250 -4.10 7.05 12.46
N ALA A 251 -3.53 7.94 13.28
CA ALA A 251 -3.11 7.61 14.64
C ALA A 251 -4.31 7.19 15.53
N LEU A 252 -5.53 7.60 15.16
CA LEU A 252 -6.80 7.16 15.75
C LEU A 252 -7.76 6.63 14.66
N PRO A 253 -7.49 5.45 14.07
CA PRO A 253 -8.24 4.95 12.93
C PRO A 253 -9.74 4.81 13.23
N GLY A 254 -10.14 4.51 14.47
CA GLY A 254 -11.56 4.46 14.86
C GLY A 254 -12.33 5.76 14.64
N VAL A 255 -11.66 6.92 14.70
CA VAL A 255 -12.25 8.25 14.49
C VAL A 255 -12.33 8.63 13.01
N ARG A 256 -11.45 8.06 12.18
CA ARG A 256 -11.29 8.41 10.77
C ARG A 256 -11.53 7.25 9.81
N LEU A 257 -12.07 6.13 10.28
CA LEU A 257 -12.38 4.99 9.42
C LEU A 257 -13.40 5.40 8.35
N GLY A 258 -14.49 6.06 8.75
CA GLY A 258 -15.60 6.43 7.86
C GLY A 258 -16.38 5.22 7.34
N SER A 259 -17.30 5.46 6.41
CA SER A 259 -18.12 4.39 5.81
C SER A 259 -17.44 3.80 4.57
N CYS A 260 -17.30 2.49 4.56
CA CYS A 260 -16.85 1.72 3.40
C CYS A 260 -17.92 1.59 2.29
N GLU A 261 -19.15 2.06 2.52
CA GLU A 261 -20.24 2.08 1.54
C GLU A 261 -20.29 3.38 0.72
N TYR A 262 -19.33 4.29 0.96
CA TYR A 262 -19.28 5.59 0.32
C TYR A 262 -19.25 5.46 -1.21
N LYS A 263 -20.30 5.98 -1.87
CA LYS A 263 -20.56 5.78 -3.31
C LYS A 263 -19.92 6.85 -4.21
N ASN A 264 -19.34 7.92 -3.65
CA ASN A 264 -18.71 8.95 -4.48
C ASN A 264 -17.44 8.36 -5.13
N ARG A 265 -17.49 8.23 -6.45
CA ARG A 265 -16.41 7.66 -7.25
C ARG A 265 -15.20 8.58 -7.41
N ARG A 266 -15.30 9.85 -6.98
CA ARG A 266 -14.23 10.84 -7.15
C ARG A 266 -13.09 10.73 -6.11
N GLY A 267 -13.20 9.85 -5.12
CA GLY A 267 -12.14 9.67 -4.11
C GLY A 267 -11.97 10.84 -3.13
N GLU A 268 -12.89 11.80 -3.15
CA GLU A 268 -12.91 13.05 -2.38
C GLU A 268 -13.28 12.87 -0.90
N SER A 269 -12.69 11.90 -0.21
CA SER A 269 -12.97 11.64 1.20
C SER A 269 -11.73 11.81 2.07
N LEU A 270 -11.90 12.39 3.26
CA LEU A 270 -10.87 12.45 4.30
C LEU A 270 -10.92 11.22 5.24
N PHE A 271 -11.70 10.21 4.89
CA PHE A 271 -11.83 8.98 5.67
C PHE A 271 -11.08 7.82 5.00
N ILE A 272 -10.58 6.91 5.83
CA ILE A 272 -9.73 5.78 5.43
C ILE A 272 -10.48 4.80 4.50
N CYS A 273 -11.67 4.33 4.91
CA CYS A 273 -12.48 3.35 4.17
C CYS A 273 -12.76 3.81 2.71
N PRO A 274 -13.34 5.01 2.47
CA PRO A 274 -13.62 5.47 1.12
C PRO A 274 -12.39 5.54 0.21
N GLN A 275 -11.24 5.99 0.73
CA GLN A 275 -10.02 6.09 -0.06
C GLN A 275 -9.48 4.70 -0.41
N ILE A 276 -9.37 3.79 0.56
CA ILE A 276 -8.96 2.40 0.34
C ILE A 276 -9.88 1.74 -0.69
N ARG A 277 -11.20 1.94 -0.59
CA ARG A 277 -12.16 1.39 -1.55
C ARG A 277 -11.90 1.92 -2.96
N HIS A 278 -11.69 3.22 -3.10
CA HIS A 278 -11.44 3.85 -4.40
C HIS A 278 -10.19 3.27 -5.06
N VAL A 279 -9.11 3.16 -4.31
CA VAL A 279 -7.81 2.62 -4.77
C VAL A 279 -7.91 1.14 -5.16
N LEU A 280 -8.56 0.32 -4.33
CA LEU A 280 -8.79 -1.10 -4.64
C LEU A 280 -9.62 -1.29 -5.91
N LEU A 281 -10.61 -0.42 -6.14
CA LEU A 281 -11.44 -0.47 -7.35
C LEU A 281 -10.72 0.05 -8.61
N SER A 282 -9.76 0.97 -8.46
CA SER A 282 -9.05 1.55 -9.60
C SER A 282 -8.07 0.56 -10.24
N ARG A 283 -7.48 -0.34 -9.43
CA ARG A 283 -6.45 -1.31 -9.84
C ARG A 283 -5.16 -0.68 -10.38
N ASP A 284 -4.93 0.59 -10.05
CA ASP A 284 -3.72 1.31 -10.47
C ASP A 284 -2.50 1.02 -9.59
N TYR A 285 -2.68 0.19 -8.56
CA TYR A 285 -1.70 -0.13 -7.53
C TYR A 285 -1.54 -1.64 -7.39
N GLY A 286 -0.29 -2.07 -7.20
CA GLY A 286 0.06 -3.47 -6.98
C GLY A 286 -0.29 -3.94 -5.58
N ARG A 287 -0.22 -3.04 -4.59
CA ARG A 287 -0.58 -3.30 -3.19
C ARG A 287 -1.26 -2.12 -2.53
N VAL A 288 -2.11 -2.42 -1.56
CA VAL A 288 -2.79 -1.45 -0.71
C VAL A 288 -2.58 -1.83 0.76
N PHE A 289 -2.01 -0.92 1.55
CA PHE A 289 -1.80 -1.12 2.99
C PHE A 289 -2.59 -0.10 3.83
N GLY A 290 -2.96 -0.52 5.04
CA GLY A 290 -3.62 0.36 6.02
C GLY A 290 -2.79 0.53 7.30
N TRP A 291 -2.97 1.63 8.03
CA TRP A 291 -2.27 1.89 9.30
C TRP A 291 -3.05 2.79 10.28
N THR A 292 -2.71 2.90 11.57
CA THR A 292 -2.02 1.90 12.39
C THR A 292 -3.05 1.14 13.24
N ILE A 293 -3.00 -0.19 13.23
CA ILE A 293 -3.83 -1.04 14.09
C ILE A 293 -3.19 -1.17 15.47
N THR A 294 -3.94 -0.82 16.51
CA THR A 294 -3.54 -1.04 17.91
C THR A 294 -4.47 -2.09 18.52
N LYS A 295 -4.16 -2.56 19.73
CA LYS A 295 -4.98 -3.55 20.46
C LYS A 295 -6.48 -3.24 20.56
N ASN A 296 -6.88 -1.96 20.44
CA ASN A 296 -8.27 -1.52 20.56
C ASN A 296 -8.99 -1.40 19.21
N HIS A 297 -8.37 -1.76 18.09
CA HIS A 297 -8.88 -1.48 16.74
C HIS A 297 -9.41 -2.70 15.98
N VAL A 298 -9.90 -3.73 16.69
CA VAL A 298 -10.44 -4.97 16.09
C VAL A 298 -11.41 -4.70 14.95
N LYS A 299 -12.41 -3.85 15.17
CA LYS A 299 -13.43 -3.53 14.16
C LYS A 299 -12.82 -2.87 12.92
N GLY A 300 -11.89 -1.94 13.12
CA GLY A 300 -11.21 -1.24 12.02
C GLY A 300 -10.37 -2.20 11.19
N ALA A 301 -9.57 -3.04 11.84
CA ALA A 301 -8.76 -4.06 11.18
C ALA A 301 -9.64 -5.01 10.34
N ASN A 302 -10.68 -5.60 10.95
CA ASN A 302 -11.57 -6.52 10.25
C ASN A 302 -12.21 -5.88 9.01
N VAL A 303 -12.67 -4.64 9.12
CA VAL A 303 -13.26 -3.92 7.97
C VAL A 303 -12.23 -3.77 6.84
N LEU A 304 -11.01 -3.35 7.13
CA LEU A 304 -9.96 -3.19 6.11
C LEU A 304 -9.54 -4.54 5.50
N MET A 305 -9.42 -5.59 6.31
CA MET A 305 -9.09 -6.94 5.85
C MET A 305 -10.18 -7.52 4.94
N GLU A 306 -11.46 -7.34 5.29
CA GLU A 306 -12.60 -7.75 4.45
C GLU A 306 -12.68 -6.97 3.13
N MET A 307 -12.29 -5.70 3.12
CA MET A 307 -12.17 -4.93 1.87
C MET A 307 -11.09 -5.49 0.94
N GLY A 308 -10.10 -6.18 1.50
CA GLY A 308 -9.06 -6.84 0.74
C GLY A 308 -7.77 -6.04 0.61
N VAL A 309 -7.44 -5.18 1.58
CA VAL A 309 -6.06 -4.68 1.73
C VAL A 309 -5.07 -5.85 1.79
N ASP A 310 -3.84 -5.63 1.31
CA ASP A 310 -2.81 -6.65 1.23
C ASP A 310 -1.95 -6.73 2.51
N GLY A 311 -2.13 -5.79 3.43
CA GLY A 311 -1.38 -5.72 4.68
C GLY A 311 -1.83 -4.58 5.58
N LEU A 312 -1.47 -4.68 6.85
CA LEU A 312 -1.74 -3.67 7.87
C LEU A 312 -0.49 -3.42 8.71
N ILE A 313 -0.19 -2.14 8.95
CA ILE A 313 0.73 -1.75 10.00
C ILE A 313 0.05 -1.90 11.35
N TYR A 314 0.72 -2.55 12.30
CA TYR A 314 0.21 -2.79 13.65
C TYR A 314 1.25 -2.50 14.73
N GLY A 315 0.79 -2.17 15.93
CA GLY A 315 1.65 -2.02 17.11
C GLY A 315 1.21 -0.88 18.01
N ASN A 316 2.20 -0.26 18.67
CA ASN A 316 1.98 0.90 19.53
C ASN A 316 1.68 2.14 18.68
N ARG A 317 0.84 3.04 19.19
CA ARG A 317 0.55 4.31 18.51
C ARG A 317 1.67 5.35 18.69
N MET A 318 2.14 5.51 19.92
CA MET A 318 2.95 6.67 20.34
C MET A 318 4.41 6.31 20.62
N THR A 319 4.71 5.02 20.75
CA THR A 319 6.02 4.54 21.17
C THR A 319 6.57 3.58 20.13
N CYS A 320 7.88 3.36 20.18
CA CYS A 320 8.56 2.35 19.39
C CYS A 320 7.95 0.96 19.62
N TYR A 321 8.13 0.07 18.64
CA TYR A 321 7.81 -1.33 18.82
C TYR A 321 8.60 -1.91 20.00
N ASN A 322 7.95 -2.73 20.83
CA ASN A 322 8.55 -3.36 21.99
C ASN A 322 7.94 -4.75 22.23
N ASP A 323 8.54 -5.51 23.15
CA ASP A 323 8.03 -6.80 23.63
C ASP A 323 6.94 -6.61 24.70
N GLY A 324 5.90 -5.85 24.35
CA GLY A 324 4.77 -5.55 25.23
C GLY A 324 3.51 -6.37 24.91
N SER A 325 2.58 -6.45 25.86
CA SER A 325 1.25 -7.04 25.63
C SER A 325 0.51 -6.32 24.50
N ASP A 326 0.61 -4.99 24.43
CA ASP A 326 -0.14 -4.18 23.46
C ASP A 326 0.26 -4.47 22.00
N THR A 327 1.54 -4.73 21.74
CA THR A 327 2.02 -5.10 20.40
C THR A 327 1.63 -6.53 20.05
N ARG A 328 1.65 -7.46 21.01
CA ARG A 328 1.18 -8.84 20.83
C ARG A 328 -0.32 -8.91 20.59
N GLU A 329 -1.12 -8.18 21.36
CA GLU A 329 -2.57 -8.08 21.19
C GLU A 329 -2.92 -7.43 19.85
N ALA A 330 -2.20 -6.38 19.45
CA ALA A 330 -2.39 -5.77 18.13
C ALA A 330 -2.13 -6.76 16.99
N LEU A 331 -1.07 -7.58 17.06
CA LEU A 331 -0.83 -8.66 16.09
C LEU A 331 -1.93 -9.72 16.14
N GLY A 332 -2.37 -10.08 17.36
CA GLY A 332 -3.42 -11.07 17.61
C GLY A 332 -4.69 -10.79 16.81
N ILE A 333 -5.06 -9.52 16.68
CA ILE A 333 -6.21 -9.10 15.83
C ILE A 333 -6.06 -9.60 14.39
N LEU A 334 -4.87 -9.45 13.81
CA LEU A 334 -4.59 -9.80 12.43
C LEU A 334 -4.52 -11.32 12.28
N THR A 335 -3.78 -12.00 13.16
CA THR A 335 -3.60 -13.46 13.09
C THR A 335 -4.92 -14.20 13.35
N ASP A 336 -5.71 -13.76 14.33
CA ASP A 336 -7.03 -14.36 14.62
C ASP A 336 -7.99 -14.23 13.43
N TRP A 337 -7.91 -13.12 12.68
CA TRP A 337 -8.71 -12.95 11.47
C TRP A 337 -8.18 -13.85 10.35
N LEU A 338 -6.86 -13.95 10.17
CA LEU A 338 -6.26 -14.82 9.14
C LEU A 338 -6.57 -16.29 9.40
N ASP A 339 -6.49 -16.76 10.64
CA ASP A 339 -6.79 -18.15 11.01
C ASP A 339 -8.25 -18.52 10.70
N LYS A 340 -9.17 -17.57 10.86
CA LYS A 340 -10.60 -17.75 10.54
C LYS A 340 -10.91 -17.67 9.04
N ASN A 341 -9.97 -17.16 8.24
CA ASN A 341 -10.16 -16.86 6.82
C ASN A 341 -9.03 -17.41 5.94
N GLY A 342 -8.42 -18.52 6.39
CA GLY A 342 -7.24 -19.16 5.77
C GLY A 342 -7.46 -19.57 4.31
N GLU A 343 -8.71 -19.80 3.92
CA GLU A 343 -9.14 -20.09 2.54
C GLU A 343 -9.08 -18.88 1.61
N ARG A 344 -9.04 -17.66 2.16
CA ARG A 344 -8.98 -16.38 1.42
C ARG A 344 -7.64 -15.66 1.56
N ARG A 345 -7.01 -15.78 2.74
CA ARG A 345 -5.78 -15.06 3.10
C ARG A 345 -4.92 -15.89 4.03
N TYR A 346 -3.61 -15.72 3.95
CA TYR A 346 -2.65 -16.29 4.90
C TYR A 346 -1.56 -15.28 5.22
N LEU A 347 -0.86 -15.46 6.33
CA LEU A 347 0.28 -14.63 6.67
C LEU A 347 1.41 -14.86 5.65
N ALA A 348 1.85 -13.80 4.98
CA ALA A 348 2.86 -13.91 3.93
C ALA A 348 4.19 -14.49 4.44
N THR A 349 4.86 -15.21 3.54
CA THR A 349 6.09 -15.96 3.75
C THR A 349 7.22 -15.40 2.86
N LEU A 350 8.40 -16.01 2.98
CA LEU A 350 9.55 -15.66 2.15
C LEU A 350 9.35 -15.98 0.65
N GLU A 351 8.44 -16.90 0.31
CA GLU A 351 8.11 -17.25 -1.08
C GLU A 351 7.14 -16.24 -1.72
N ASP A 352 6.51 -15.39 -0.91
CA ASP A 352 5.56 -14.41 -1.38
C ASP A 352 6.27 -13.13 -1.82
N GLU A 353 5.95 -12.67 -3.02
CA GLU A 353 6.51 -11.44 -3.57
C GLU A 353 5.63 -10.23 -3.21
N PRO A 354 6.17 -9.22 -2.50
CA PRO A 354 5.40 -8.04 -2.15
C PRO A 354 5.12 -7.15 -3.38
N TRP A 355 5.90 -7.25 -4.46
CA TRP A 355 5.69 -6.62 -5.77
C TRP A 355 6.36 -7.37 -6.92
#